data_AF-A0A965P6Z5-F1
#
_entry.id   AF-A0A965P6Z5-F1
#
_cell.length_a   1.000
_cell.length_b   1.000
_cell.length_c   1.000
_cell.angle_alpha   90.00
_cell.angle_beta   90.00
_cell.angle_gamma   90.00
#
_symmetry.space_group_name_H-M   'P 1'
#
loop_
_entity.id
_entity.type
_entity.pdbx_description
1 polymer ?
#
loop_
_entity_poly.entity_id
_entity_poly.type
_entity_poly.pdbx_seq_one_letter_code
_entity_poly.pdbx_strand_id
1 'polypeptide(L)'
;MADTYQGYQVTTANADLPITMEMVRTHLRLDDITSEDLVIQSYVQAAASYIEKMYGVALLTQTIKEYHAGFPADDNIGINLRISPVISITSVKYIDDNGAEQTWSNTLYTTGIVRQTAFVIPKHNQSWPKSQSLPNSVVIEYQA
;
A
#
# COMPACT_ATOMS: atom_id res chain seq x y z
N MET A 1 0.67 19.22 -13.00
CA MET A 1 1.56 18.50 -12.06
C MET A 1 1.58 17.05 -12.50
N ALA A 2 2.76 16.47 -12.72
CA ALA A 2 2.86 15.08 -13.16
C ALA A 2 2.67 14.15 -11.95
N ASP A 3 1.62 13.33 -11.98
CA ASP A 3 1.42 12.26 -11.02
C ASP A 3 2.52 11.20 -11.25
N THR A 4 3.35 10.95 -10.24
CA THR A 4 4.46 9.99 -10.37
C THR A 4 3.99 8.56 -10.19
N TYR A 5 2.79 8.35 -9.65
CA TYR A 5 2.23 7.04 -9.36
C TYR A 5 2.12 6.16 -10.62
N GLN A 6 2.52 4.90 -10.50
CA GLN A 6 2.43 3.90 -11.57
C GLN A 6 1.56 2.71 -11.19
N GLY A 7 1.53 2.35 -9.91
CA GLY A 7 0.74 1.23 -9.42
C GLY A 7 1.19 0.75 -8.05
N TYR A 8 0.59 -0.34 -7.58
CA TYR A 8 0.97 -0.99 -6.33
C TYR A 8 0.89 -2.51 -6.47
N GLN A 9 1.57 -3.19 -5.56
CA GLN A 9 1.53 -4.63 -5.39
C GLN A 9 1.41 -4.96 -3.90
N VAL A 10 0.46 -5.85 -3.55
CA VAL A 10 0.43 -6.50 -2.24
C VAL A 10 1.51 -7.59 -2.24
N THR A 11 2.55 -7.44 -1.41
CA THR A 11 3.65 -8.41 -1.32
C THR A 11 3.42 -9.44 -0.23
N THR A 12 2.65 -9.11 0.79
CA THR A 12 2.26 -10.05 1.86
C THR A 12 0.85 -9.72 2.27
N ALA A 13 -0.10 -10.54 1.83
CA ALA A 13 -1.50 -10.43 2.22
C ALA A 13 -1.71 -11.07 3.61
N ASN A 14 -2.76 -10.62 4.31
CA ASN A 14 -3.22 -11.31 5.51
C ASN A 14 -3.82 -12.68 5.13
N ALA A 15 -3.52 -13.72 5.91
CA ALA A 15 -4.07 -15.05 5.70
C ALA A 15 -5.52 -15.18 6.22
N ASP A 16 -5.91 -14.29 7.13
CA ASP A 16 -7.23 -14.29 7.74
C ASP A 16 -8.28 -13.64 6.82
N LEU A 17 -9.55 -13.94 7.10
CA LEU A 17 -10.68 -13.27 6.46
C LEU A 17 -11.09 -12.04 7.28
N PRO A 18 -11.61 -10.97 6.65
CA PRO A 18 -12.07 -9.79 7.37
C PRO A 18 -13.28 -10.06 8.26
N ILE A 19 -14.00 -11.16 8.02
CA ILE A 19 -15.10 -11.67 8.83
C ILE A 19 -14.92 -13.18 9.03
N THR A 20 -15.32 -13.69 10.20
CA THR A 20 -15.18 -15.12 10.49
C THR A 20 -16.19 -15.95 9.70
N MET A 21 -15.84 -17.21 9.39
CA MET A 21 -16.78 -18.12 8.72
C MET A 21 -18.02 -18.42 9.56
N GLU A 22 -17.91 -18.35 10.89
CA GLU A 22 -19.06 -18.45 11.80
C GLU A 22 -20.06 -17.30 11.57
N MET A 23 -19.58 -16.05 11.53
CA MET A 23 -20.44 -14.89 11.25
C MET A 23 -21.12 -15.00 9.88
N VAL A 24 -20.38 -15.50 8.87
CA VAL A 24 -20.91 -15.70 7.52
C VAL A 24 -21.99 -16.79 7.52
N ARG A 25 -21.76 -17.92 8.20
CA ARG A 25 -22.76 -18.99 8.29
C ARG A 25 -24.03 -18.51 8.99
N THR A 26 -23.91 -17.82 10.12
CA THR A 26 -25.08 -17.25 10.81
C THR A 26 -25.81 -16.26 9.91
N HIS A 27 -25.10 -15.42 9.15
CA HIS A 27 -25.72 -14.49 8.20
C HIS A 27 -26.50 -15.21 7.09
N LEU A 28 -25.94 -16.31 6.57
CA LEU A 28 -26.54 -17.14 5.52
C LEU A 28 -27.53 -18.18 6.04
N ARG A 29 -27.72 -18.29 7.37
CA ARG A 29 -28.55 -19.31 8.04
C ARG A 29 -28.09 -20.75 7.75
N LEU A 30 -26.77 -20.95 7.79
CA LEU A 30 -26.08 -22.21 7.54
C LEU A 30 -25.46 -22.79 8.81
N ASP A 31 -26.10 -22.61 9.98
CA ASP A 31 -25.48 -22.80 11.30
C ASP A 31 -24.67 -24.11 11.43
N ASP A 32 -25.27 -25.25 11.04
CA ASP A 32 -24.63 -26.58 11.09
C ASP A 32 -24.13 -27.09 9.72
N ILE A 33 -24.20 -26.27 8.67
CA ILE A 33 -23.86 -26.66 7.29
C ILE A 33 -22.46 -26.15 6.94
N THR A 34 -21.52 -27.08 6.79
CA THR A 34 -20.10 -26.78 6.49
C THR A 34 -19.66 -27.25 5.10
N SER A 35 -20.50 -27.97 4.36
CA SER A 35 -20.15 -28.51 3.03
C SER A 35 -19.82 -27.42 2.01
N GLU A 36 -20.37 -26.22 2.18
CA GLU A 36 -20.19 -25.07 1.29
C GLU A 36 -19.10 -24.09 1.77
N ASP A 37 -18.43 -24.35 2.90
CA ASP A 37 -17.51 -23.40 3.53
C ASP A 37 -16.41 -22.93 2.57
N LEU A 38 -15.85 -23.84 1.75
CA LEU A 38 -14.80 -23.50 0.79
C LEU A 38 -15.28 -22.55 -0.31
N VAL A 39 -16.49 -22.77 -0.82
CA VAL A 39 -17.09 -21.92 -1.87
C VAL A 39 -17.44 -20.55 -1.29
N ILE A 40 -18.06 -20.52 -0.12
CA ILE A 40 -18.41 -19.30 0.59
C ILE A 40 -17.16 -18.49 0.94
N GLN A 41 -16.11 -19.15 1.43
CA GLN A 41 -14.82 -18.51 1.70
C GLN A 41 -14.25 -17.83 0.45
N SER A 42 -14.33 -18.48 -0.72
CA SER A 42 -13.88 -17.87 -1.98
C SER A 42 -14.67 -16.61 -2.35
N TYR A 43 -15.97 -16.56 -2.04
CA TYR A 43 -16.79 -15.37 -2.25
C TYR A 43 -16.46 -14.23 -1.28
N VAL A 44 -16.18 -14.56 -0.01
CA VAL A 44 -15.73 -13.57 0.98
C VAL A 44 -14.39 -12.96 0.55
N GLN A 45 -13.45 -13.79 0.08
CA GLN A 45 -12.16 -13.31 -0.44
C GLN A 45 -12.33 -12.43 -1.68
N ALA A 46 -13.20 -12.83 -2.62
CA ALA A 46 -13.48 -12.04 -3.81
C ALA A 46 -14.11 -10.67 -3.45
N ALA A 47 -15.07 -10.65 -2.51
CA ALA A 47 -15.71 -9.43 -2.04
C ALA A 47 -14.72 -8.51 -1.32
N ALA A 48 -13.86 -9.06 -0.45
CA ALA A 48 -12.81 -8.32 0.22
C ALA A 48 -11.86 -7.68 -0.81
N SER A 49 -11.33 -8.47 -1.75
CA SER A 49 -10.44 -7.97 -2.81
C SER A 49 -11.07 -6.88 -3.66
N TYR A 50 -12.38 -6.99 -3.94
CA TYR A 50 -13.12 -5.95 -4.67
C TYR A 50 -13.20 -4.65 -3.89
N ILE A 51 -13.55 -4.70 -2.60
CA ILE A 51 -13.62 -3.53 -1.72
C ILE A 51 -12.25 -2.86 -1.62
N GLU A 52 -11.20 -3.62 -1.36
CA GLU A 52 -9.84 -3.08 -1.23
C GLU A 52 -9.38 -2.36 -2.50
N LYS A 53 -9.61 -2.97 -3.68
CA LYS A 53 -9.25 -2.36 -4.97
C LYS A 53 -10.09 -1.14 -5.31
N MET A 54 -11.39 -1.17 -5.01
CA MET A 54 -12.32 -0.10 -5.36
C MET A 54 -12.07 1.15 -4.51
N TYR A 55 -11.84 0.97 -3.21
CA TYR A 55 -11.75 2.08 -2.27
C TYR A 55 -10.30 2.44 -1.89
N GLY A 56 -9.30 1.67 -2.36
CA GLY A 56 -7.91 1.88 -1.97
C GLY A 56 -7.70 1.65 -0.47
N VAL A 57 -8.39 0.65 0.08
CA VAL A 57 -8.33 0.33 1.51
C VAL A 57 -7.68 -1.01 1.76
N ALA A 58 -6.95 -1.15 2.87
CA ALA A 58 -6.57 -2.43 3.43
C ALA A 58 -7.58 -2.80 4.51
N LEU A 59 -8.31 -3.92 4.31
CA LEU A 59 -9.29 -4.40 5.30
C LEU A 59 -8.60 -5.11 6.47
N LEU A 60 -7.47 -5.76 6.17
CA LEU A 60 -6.60 -6.42 7.13
C LEU A 60 -5.16 -5.98 6.88
N THR A 61 -4.32 -6.08 7.92
CA THR A 61 -2.91 -5.69 7.83
C THR A 61 -2.19 -6.46 6.72
N GLN A 62 -1.54 -5.73 5.82
CA GLN A 62 -0.80 -6.26 4.68
C GLN A 62 0.39 -5.38 4.29
N THR A 63 1.37 -6.00 3.65
CA THR A 63 2.53 -5.29 3.10
C THR A 63 2.25 -4.85 1.67
N ILE A 64 2.40 -3.55 1.40
CA ILE A 64 2.22 -2.94 0.09
C ILE A 64 3.56 -2.41 -0.42
N LYS A 65 3.83 -2.65 -1.70
CA LYS A 65 4.83 -1.91 -2.49
C LYS A 65 4.11 -1.00 -3.45
N GLU A 66 4.39 0.29 -3.37
CA GLU A 66 3.87 1.30 -4.28
C GLU A 66 4.98 1.80 -5.20
N TYR A 67 4.69 1.87 -6.49
CA TYR A 67 5.64 2.15 -7.54
C TYR A 67 5.39 3.52 -8.14
N HIS A 68 6.46 4.28 -8.30
CA HIS A 68 6.45 5.61 -8.87
C HIS A 68 7.53 5.72 -9.96
N ALA A 69 7.29 6.55 -10.98
CA ALA A 69 8.23 6.81 -12.07
C ALA A 69 9.47 7.62 -11.65
N GLY A 70 9.43 8.23 -10.46
CA GLY A 70 10.46 9.10 -9.92
C GLY A 70 9.95 9.91 -8.73
N PHE A 71 10.81 10.74 -8.15
CA PHE A 71 10.40 11.72 -7.14
C PHE A 71 9.69 12.93 -7.76
N PRO A 72 8.81 13.62 -7.02
CA PRO A 72 8.23 14.88 -7.43
C PRO A 72 9.29 15.94 -7.77
N ALA A 73 8.97 16.84 -8.71
CA ALA A 73 9.88 17.90 -9.12
C ALA A 73 10.03 19.04 -8.08
N ASP A 74 9.12 19.13 -7.10
CA ASP A 74 9.12 20.14 -6.04
C ASP A 74 9.21 19.43 -4.68
N ASP A 75 10.15 19.88 -3.84
CA ASP A 75 10.40 19.34 -2.49
C ASP A 75 9.21 19.57 -1.53
N ASN A 76 8.30 20.50 -1.86
CA ASN A 76 7.09 20.77 -1.08
C ASN A 76 5.91 19.87 -1.45
N ILE A 77 6.06 19.02 -2.48
CA ILE A 77 5.02 18.09 -2.91
C ILE A 77 5.33 16.71 -2.32
N GLY A 78 4.46 16.24 -1.42
CA GLY A 78 4.52 14.90 -0.86
C GLY A 78 4.05 13.83 -1.85
N ILE A 79 4.63 12.64 -1.75
CA ILE A 79 4.11 11.44 -2.41
C ILE A 79 2.99 10.88 -1.54
N ASN A 80 1.75 10.93 -2.04
CA ASN A 80 0.59 10.34 -1.36
C ASN A 80 0.56 8.83 -1.59
N LEU A 81 0.41 8.06 -0.53
CA LEU A 81 0.24 6.61 -0.58
C LEU A 81 -1.22 6.28 -0.81
N ARG A 82 -1.49 5.43 -1.81
CA ARG A 82 -2.88 5.18 -2.26
C ARG A 82 -3.63 4.14 -1.45
N ILE A 83 -2.94 3.24 -0.75
CA ILE A 83 -3.58 2.21 0.07
C ILE A 83 -3.57 2.63 1.53
N SER A 84 -4.76 2.69 2.15
CA SER A 84 -4.96 3.16 3.52
C SER A 84 -5.76 2.16 4.36
N PRO A 85 -5.68 2.16 5.69
CA PRO A 85 -4.89 3.05 6.53
C PRO A 85 -3.41 2.63 6.58
N VAL A 86 -2.49 3.53 6.28
CA VAL A 86 -1.05 3.22 6.45
C VAL A 86 -0.71 3.14 7.93
N ILE A 87 -0.06 2.05 8.34
CA ILE A 87 0.40 1.81 9.71
C ILE A 87 1.82 2.35 9.87
N SER A 88 2.72 1.96 8.96
CA SER A 88 4.14 2.36 9.01
C SER A 88 4.80 2.23 7.65
N ILE A 89 5.78 3.08 7.38
CA ILE A 89 6.61 2.99 6.18
C ILE A 89 7.85 2.16 6.50
N THR A 90 8.06 1.10 5.74
CA THR A 90 9.17 0.17 5.93
C THR A 90 10.43 0.65 5.21
N SER A 91 10.30 1.06 3.94
CA SER A 91 11.43 1.55 3.17
C SER A 91 11.02 2.43 2.00
N VAL A 92 11.91 3.35 1.62
CA VAL A 92 11.83 4.10 0.37
C VAL A 92 13.10 3.80 -0.41
N LYS A 93 12.94 3.20 -1.59
CA LYS A 93 14.04 2.83 -2.47
C LYS A 93 13.92 3.56 -3.79
N TYR A 94 15.05 3.86 -4.43
CA TYR A 94 15.07 4.52 -5.72
C TYR A 94 16.26 4.08 -6.57
N ILE A 95 16.14 4.25 -7.89
CA ILE A 95 17.24 4.07 -8.83
C ILE A 95 17.94 5.43 -9.02
N ASP A 96 19.21 5.50 -8.65
CA ASP A 96 20.02 6.71 -8.82
C ASP A 96 20.39 7.00 -10.29
N ASP A 97 20.96 8.17 -10.56
CA ASP A 97 21.38 8.58 -11.92
C ASP A 97 22.38 7.60 -12.58
N ASN A 98 23.09 6.79 -11.79
CA ASN A 98 24.03 5.77 -12.28
C ASN A 98 23.35 4.41 -12.53
N GLY A 99 22.05 4.29 -12.28
CA GLY A 99 21.28 3.06 -12.46
C GLY A 99 21.38 2.07 -11.30
N ALA A 100 21.87 2.48 -10.13
CA ALA A 100 21.97 1.62 -8.95
C ALA A 100 20.77 1.83 -7.99
N GLU A 101 20.28 0.73 -7.38
CA GLU A 101 19.27 0.81 -6.33
C GLU A 101 19.89 1.37 -5.05
N GLN A 102 19.30 2.46 -4.54
CA GLN A 102 19.65 3.11 -3.30
C GLN A 102 18.47 3.03 -2.33
N THR A 103 18.77 3.00 -1.03
CA THR A 103 17.76 3.14 0.03
C THR A 103 17.82 4.54 0.61
N TRP A 104 16.70 5.26 0.56
CA TRP A 104 16.60 6.59 1.16
C TRP A 104 16.36 6.46 2.66
N SER A 105 17.26 7.07 3.44
CA SER A 105 17.22 6.97 4.91
C SER A 105 15.97 7.61 5.50
N ASN A 106 15.33 6.94 6.47
CA ASN A 106 14.21 7.47 7.24
C ASN A 106 14.55 8.73 8.06
N THR A 107 15.83 9.05 8.21
CA THR A 107 16.27 10.29 8.85
C THR A 107 16.10 11.51 7.96
N LEU A 108 15.94 11.33 6.63
CA LEU A 108 15.90 12.40 5.64
C LEU A 108 14.48 12.81 5.23
N TYR A 109 13.48 11.97 5.52
CA TYR A 109 12.08 12.24 5.21
C TYR A 109 11.18 12.21 6.45
N THR A 110 10.02 12.82 6.31
CA THR A 110 8.95 12.77 7.29
C THR A 110 7.68 12.25 6.62
N THR A 111 6.74 11.81 7.45
CA THR A 111 5.49 11.22 7.02
C THR A 111 4.34 11.89 7.75
N GLY A 112 3.26 12.14 7.03
CA GLY A 112 1.98 12.52 7.63
C GLY A 112 1.04 11.34 7.49
N ILE A 113 0.74 10.63 8.58
CA ILE A 113 -0.20 9.51 8.59
C ILE A 113 -1.40 9.92 9.44
N VAL A 114 -2.51 10.23 8.78
CA VAL A 114 -3.77 10.58 9.44
C VAL A 114 -4.91 9.85 8.75
N ARG A 115 -5.49 8.86 9.44
CA ARG A 115 -6.65 8.07 8.96
C ARG A 115 -6.45 7.50 7.54
N GLN A 116 -7.09 8.12 6.54
CA GLN A 116 -7.11 7.68 5.14
C GLN A 116 -6.12 8.45 4.25
N THR A 117 -5.32 9.33 4.84
CA THR A 117 -4.32 10.11 4.12
C THR A 117 -2.96 9.82 4.71
N ALA A 118 -2.08 9.26 3.88
CA ALA A 118 -0.69 9.03 4.20
C ALA A 118 0.18 9.61 3.08
N PHE A 119 1.24 10.32 3.46
CA PHE A 119 2.21 10.82 2.48
C PHE A 119 3.63 10.82 3.02
N VAL A 120 4.59 10.79 2.09
CA VAL A 120 6.03 10.94 2.32
C VAL A 120 6.51 12.25 1.75
N ILE A 121 7.30 13.00 2.51
CA ILE A 121 7.90 14.26 2.05
C ILE A 121 9.31 14.42 2.67
N PRO A 122 10.28 15.07 2.01
CA PRO A 122 11.55 15.42 2.62
C PRO A 122 11.36 16.23 3.90
N LYS A 123 12.28 16.08 4.85
CA LYS A 123 12.30 16.95 6.03
C LYS A 123 12.62 18.39 5.64
N HIS A 124 12.36 19.31 6.56
CA HIS A 124 12.79 20.69 6.42
C HIS A 124 14.29 20.78 6.10
N ASN A 125 14.66 21.60 5.10
CA ASN A 125 16.02 21.72 4.53
C ASN A 125 16.59 20.43 3.92
N GLN A 126 15.75 19.45 3.55
CA GLN A 126 16.12 18.31 2.72
C GLN A 126 15.39 18.41 1.38
N SER A 127 15.98 17.80 0.35
CA SER A 127 15.39 17.70 -0.97
C SER A 127 15.18 16.24 -1.35
N TRP A 128 14.31 16.00 -2.34
CA TRP A 128 14.19 14.69 -2.95
C TRP A 128 15.55 14.23 -3.52
N PRO A 129 15.92 12.95 -3.36
CA PRO A 129 17.10 12.41 -4.02
C PRO A 129 16.99 12.54 -5.54
N LYS A 130 18.12 12.65 -6.23
CA LYS A 130 18.14 12.53 -7.69
C LYS A 130 17.93 11.06 -8.07
N SER A 131 16.86 10.81 -8.81
CA SER A 131 16.51 9.50 -9.34
C SER A 131 16.35 9.57 -10.85
N GLN A 132 16.62 8.46 -11.55
CA GLN A 132 16.27 8.36 -12.96
C GLN A 132 14.75 8.44 -13.16
N SER A 133 14.31 9.00 -14.27
CA SER A 133 12.90 9.00 -14.69
C SER A 133 12.61 7.76 -15.53
N LEU A 134 12.44 6.62 -14.87
CA LEU A 134 12.12 5.31 -15.48
C LEU A 134 10.84 4.74 -14.87
N PRO A 135 10.12 3.84 -15.57
CA PRO A 135 9.03 3.10 -14.95
C PRO A 135 9.51 2.42 -13.65
N ASN A 136 8.76 2.61 -12.56
CA ASN A 136 9.03 2.02 -11.25
C ASN A 136 10.40 2.39 -10.62
N SER A 137 10.95 3.55 -10.98
CA SER A 137 12.23 4.05 -10.46
C SER A 137 12.23 4.26 -8.94
N VAL A 138 11.09 4.62 -8.35
CA VAL A 138 10.92 4.79 -6.91
C VAL A 138 9.93 3.76 -6.40
N VAL A 139 10.31 3.07 -5.31
CA VAL A 139 9.50 2.03 -4.67
C VAL A 139 9.36 2.36 -3.19
N ILE A 140 8.12 2.49 -2.73
CA ILE A 140 7.80 2.71 -1.32
C ILE A 140 7.16 1.45 -0.78
N GLU A 141 7.77 0.84 0.23
CA GLU A 141 7.22 -0.31 0.94
C GLU A 141 6.66 0.13 2.29
N TYR A 142 5.41 -0.25 2.59
CA TYR A 142 4.72 0.09 3.83
C TYR A 142 3.77 -1.01 4.30
N GLN A 143 3.45 -0.97 5.59
CA GLN A 143 2.35 -1.71 6.18
C GLN A 143 1.09 -0.85 6.09
N ALA A 144 0.02 -1.41 5.52
CA ALA A 144 -1.33 -0.86 5.56
C ALA A 144 -2.28 -1.83 6.28
#